data_AF-A0A9J9ET04-F1
#
_entry.id   AF-A0A9J9ET04-F1
#
_cell.length_a   1.000
_cell.length_b   1.000
_cell.length_c   1.000
_cell.angle_alpha   90.00
_cell.angle_beta   90.00
_cell.angle_gamma   90.00
#
_symmetry.space_group_name_H-M   'P 1'
#
loop_
_entity.id
_entity.type
_entity.pdbx_description
1 polymer ?
#
loop_
_entity_poly.entity_id
_entity_poly.type
_entity_poly.pdbx_seq_one_letter_code
_entity_poly.pdbx_strand_id
1 'polypeptide(L)'
;MNNIKLTQDENLSIRVGYQLLPSDHQRLDLYFSLPDEMGISAKTLTEEQYFHHSIQNHSAYYSDQLHVPLVRSRYISQKKGEQSDYRLNLNLYSYQIRTALDTDIKQTLKLKDSKEFYPQAIELAEQTSGLLKKLRRYTPSDEKLRAYFENADNYLSWQVEQSFLKLLSRAPKSAEYSSERNFLFGLCRRENEYREENQYNSQTTLGDPNRITNKMRLLQRLIEYGVVFQKKTKNLNSYLNRIVKGTVTAIIMAFVMVLVLNARTNFTEVTIALVGMLGVIYGLREIFKEDITRIIWRRIQKGLPKWRILYSHSVNKSKVANQTIWLEYIRNKDLPPQVDKLFQTRRQQNKQAAQLLHFRSETKVFAKSFLPGYDEVRQQIYFNLTPFIRFLRKGEGRLYSLENNKITKQAVERRYQINVVLMHTDKDKKQQTQRFKITLNRSNIINIEALEVRKSE
;
A
#
# COMPACT_ATOMS: atom_id res chain seq x y z
N MET A 1 -10.57 19.96 -4.42
CA MET A 1 -9.66 19.12 -5.21
C MET A 1 -8.75 18.38 -4.24
N ASN A 2 -8.95 17.08 -4.10
CA ASN A 2 -8.50 16.34 -2.92
C ASN A 2 -6.98 16.15 -2.90
N ASN A 3 -6.37 16.66 -1.83
CA ASN A 3 -4.94 16.62 -1.55
C ASN A 3 -4.44 15.18 -1.52
N ILE A 4 -3.53 14.85 -2.45
CA ILE A 4 -2.75 13.62 -2.36
C ILE A 4 -1.89 13.73 -1.12
N LYS A 5 -2.09 12.80 -0.19
CA LYS A 5 -1.36 12.78 1.07
C LYS A 5 -0.46 11.56 1.10
N LEU A 6 0.83 11.82 1.31
CA LEU A 6 1.79 10.82 1.74
C LEU A 6 1.77 10.79 3.27
N THR A 7 1.28 9.70 3.83
CA THR A 7 1.17 9.51 5.29
C THR A 7 1.91 8.27 5.72
N GLN A 8 2.53 8.30 6.90
CA GLN A 8 2.99 7.09 7.58
C GLN A 8 1.77 6.25 7.99
N ASP A 9 1.81 4.94 7.76
CA ASP A 9 0.73 4.03 8.19
C ASP A 9 1.18 3.13 9.34
N GLU A 10 2.17 2.25 9.10
CA GLU A 10 2.83 1.41 10.11
C GLU A 10 4.30 1.80 10.27
N ASN A 11 5.01 1.17 11.23
CA ASN A 11 6.39 1.53 11.61
C ASN A 11 7.30 1.82 10.41
N LEU A 12 7.22 1.00 9.36
CA LEU A 12 8.08 1.08 8.17
C LEU A 12 7.30 1.16 6.86
N SER A 13 6.02 1.54 6.89
CA SER A 13 5.20 1.65 5.69
C SER A 13 4.73 3.09 5.45
N ILE A 14 4.77 3.48 4.19
CA ILE A 14 4.25 4.75 3.70
C ILE A 14 3.01 4.45 2.87
N ARG A 15 1.97 5.25 3.05
CA ARG A 15 0.74 5.19 2.27
C ARG A 15 0.61 6.45 1.44
N VAL A 16 0.36 6.28 0.14
CA VAL A 16 -0.07 7.36 -0.76
C VAL A 16 -1.51 7.08 -1.16
N GLY A 17 -2.40 8.05 -0.91
CA GLY A 17 -3.82 7.94 -1.23
C GLY A 17 -4.30 9.08 -2.10
N TYR A 18 -5.16 8.76 -3.06
CA TYR A 18 -5.85 9.72 -3.92
C TYR A 18 -7.24 9.21 -4.29
N GLN A 19 -8.16 10.13 -4.61
CA GLN A 19 -9.50 9.81 -5.07
C GLN A 19 -9.63 9.94 -6.57
N LEU A 20 -10.47 9.09 -7.16
CA LEU A 20 -10.73 8.97 -8.58
C LEU A 20 -12.22 9.14 -8.85
N LEU A 21 -12.54 10.00 -9.80
CA LEU A 21 -13.91 10.19 -10.27
C LEU A 21 -14.28 9.17 -11.38
N PRO A 22 -15.57 9.07 -11.75
CA PRO A 22 -15.97 8.26 -12.90
C PRO A 22 -15.29 8.73 -14.19
N SER A 23 -14.83 7.79 -15.02
CA SER A 23 -14.10 8.08 -16.26
C SER A 23 -12.86 8.99 -16.09
N ASP A 24 -12.28 8.97 -14.89
CA ASP A 24 -11.09 9.72 -14.56
C ASP A 24 -9.80 8.98 -14.97
N HIS A 25 -8.75 9.77 -15.18
CA HIS A 25 -7.43 9.30 -15.52
C HIS A 25 -6.38 10.06 -14.73
N GLN A 26 -5.69 9.35 -13.83
CA GLN A 26 -4.66 9.95 -13.00
C GLN A 26 -3.36 9.18 -13.08
N ARG A 27 -2.27 9.92 -13.06
CA ARG A 27 -0.91 9.40 -13.04
C ARG A 27 -0.18 9.87 -11.80
N LEU A 28 0.40 8.92 -11.08
CA LEU A 28 1.25 9.13 -9.91
C LEU A 28 2.66 8.67 -10.23
N ASP A 29 3.63 9.55 -10.04
CA ASP A 29 5.06 9.27 -10.11
C ASP A 29 5.70 9.53 -8.75
N LEU A 30 6.45 8.55 -8.24
CA LEU A 30 7.24 8.66 -7.03
C LEU A 30 8.71 8.44 -7.38
N TYR A 31 9.54 9.42 -7.08
CA TYR A 31 10.99 9.35 -7.25
C TYR A 31 11.64 9.26 -5.87
N PHE A 32 12.22 8.10 -5.57
CA PHE A 32 13.00 7.88 -4.36
C PHE A 32 14.46 8.14 -4.65
N SER A 33 15.08 9.02 -3.87
CA SER A 33 16.53 9.22 -3.84
C SER A 33 17.08 8.51 -2.60
N LEU A 34 17.68 7.35 -2.84
CA LEU A 34 18.24 6.44 -1.85
C LEU A 34 19.75 6.72 -1.72
N PRO A 35 20.27 7.10 -0.54
CA PRO A 35 21.70 7.29 -0.36
C PRO A 35 22.51 6.03 -0.69
N ASP A 36 23.67 6.19 -1.35
CA ASP A 36 24.53 5.06 -1.75
C ASP A 36 25.04 4.26 -0.53
N GLU A 37 25.16 4.92 0.63
CA GLU A 37 25.48 4.28 1.91
C GLU A 37 24.49 3.18 2.33
N MET A 38 23.27 3.18 1.76
CA MET A 38 22.30 2.12 1.99
C MET A 38 22.62 0.83 1.23
N GLY A 39 23.50 0.85 0.21
CA GLY A 39 23.84 -0.33 -0.59
C GLY A 39 22.70 -0.89 -1.45
N ILE A 40 21.66 -0.10 -1.71
CA ILE A 40 20.49 -0.53 -2.49
C ILE A 40 20.75 -0.26 -3.96
N SER A 41 20.63 -1.31 -4.78
CA SER A 41 20.81 -1.24 -6.23
C SER A 41 19.98 -2.33 -6.91
N ALA A 42 19.88 -2.27 -8.24
CA ALA A 42 19.25 -3.31 -9.05
C ALA A 42 19.85 -4.72 -8.85
N LYS A 43 21.06 -4.83 -8.29
CA LYS A 43 21.70 -6.12 -7.96
C LYS A 43 21.32 -6.64 -6.58
N THR A 44 21.15 -5.76 -5.59
CA THR A 44 20.86 -6.15 -4.20
C THR A 44 19.36 -6.30 -3.92
N LEU A 45 18.54 -5.43 -4.51
CA LEU A 45 17.09 -5.50 -4.42
C LEU A 45 16.47 -5.36 -5.81
N THR A 46 16.00 -6.48 -6.37
CA THR A 46 15.36 -6.47 -7.68
C THR A 46 13.98 -5.82 -7.64
N GLU A 47 13.57 -5.20 -8.75
CA GLU A 47 12.29 -4.49 -8.80
C GLU A 47 11.10 -5.45 -8.65
N GLU A 48 11.22 -6.68 -9.16
CA GLU A 48 10.17 -7.69 -9.04
C GLU A 48 9.99 -8.14 -7.59
N GLN A 49 11.08 -8.40 -6.88
CA GLN A 49 11.03 -8.76 -5.46
C GLN A 49 10.42 -7.62 -4.64
N TYR A 50 10.84 -6.37 -4.89
CA TYR A 50 10.31 -5.21 -4.19
C TYR A 50 8.80 -5.03 -4.45
N PHE A 51 8.38 -5.09 -5.71
CA PHE A 51 6.97 -4.92 -6.09
C PHE A 51 6.06 -5.96 -5.42
N HIS A 52 6.40 -7.26 -5.53
CA HIS A 52 5.52 -8.32 -5.03
C HIS A 52 5.44 -8.40 -3.50
N HIS A 53 6.52 -8.09 -2.79
CA HIS A 53 6.55 -8.21 -1.32
C HIS A 53 6.21 -6.91 -0.59
N SER A 54 6.45 -5.76 -1.23
CA SER A 54 6.55 -4.49 -0.51
C SER A 54 5.62 -3.42 -1.03
N ILE A 55 5.03 -3.60 -2.22
CA ILE A 55 4.05 -2.67 -2.77
C ILE A 55 2.68 -3.33 -2.76
N GLN A 56 1.76 -2.77 -1.97
CA GLN A 56 0.37 -3.23 -1.93
C GLN A 56 -0.54 -2.14 -2.43
N ASN A 57 -1.36 -2.48 -3.44
CA ASN A 57 -2.41 -1.59 -3.93
C ASN A 57 -3.76 -2.03 -3.36
N HIS A 58 -4.53 -1.06 -2.89
CA HIS A 58 -5.88 -1.19 -2.36
C HIS A 58 -6.78 -0.17 -3.04
N SER A 59 -7.98 -0.60 -3.42
CA SER A 59 -8.95 0.24 -4.13
C SER A 59 -10.35 -0.10 -3.62
N ALA A 60 -11.08 0.91 -3.17
CA ALA A 60 -12.41 0.75 -2.62
C ALA A 60 -13.28 1.96 -2.97
N TYR A 61 -14.58 1.75 -2.98
CA TYR A 61 -15.53 2.86 -3.08
C TYR A 61 -15.40 3.82 -1.89
N TYR A 62 -15.60 5.10 -2.14
CA TYR A 62 -15.49 6.16 -1.15
C TYR A 62 -16.59 7.21 -1.35
N SER A 63 -17.07 7.76 -0.24
CA SER A 63 -17.99 8.90 -0.20
C SER A 63 -17.59 9.77 1.00
N ASP A 64 -17.59 11.08 0.81
CA ASP A 64 -17.33 12.05 1.88
C ASP A 64 -18.48 12.11 2.90
N GLN A 65 -19.68 11.67 2.51
CA GLN A 65 -20.83 11.60 3.40
C GLN A 65 -21.00 10.17 3.95
N LEU A 66 -21.14 10.06 5.28
CA LEU A 66 -21.58 8.83 5.96
C LEU A 66 -23.04 8.57 5.59
N HIS A 67 -23.26 7.83 4.49
CA HIS A 67 -24.59 7.42 4.08
C HIS A 67 -25.08 6.33 5.04
N VAL A 68 -26.02 6.68 5.92
CA VAL A 68 -26.70 5.71 6.78
C VAL A 68 -27.42 4.68 5.89
N PRO A 69 -27.31 3.36 6.17
CA PRO A 69 -27.81 2.29 5.28
C PRO A 69 -29.28 2.42 4.87
N LEU A 70 -30.09 3.09 5.69
CA LEU A 70 -31.54 3.11 5.60
C LEU A 70 -32.17 4.42 5.11
N VAL A 71 -31.41 5.49 4.85
CA VAL A 71 -31.99 6.67 4.15
C VAL A 71 -32.40 6.30 2.71
N ARG A 72 -31.75 5.28 2.14
CA ARG A 72 -32.09 4.74 0.83
C ARG A 72 -33.02 3.54 0.82
N SER A 73 -33.03 2.68 1.84
CA SER A 73 -34.03 1.61 1.86
C SER A 73 -35.46 2.17 1.92
N ARG A 74 -35.69 3.36 2.51
CA ARG A 74 -37.00 4.06 2.44
C ARG A 74 -37.32 4.61 1.05
N TYR A 75 -36.32 5.07 0.30
CA TYR A 75 -36.51 5.47 -1.10
C TYR A 75 -36.69 4.25 -2.03
N ILE A 76 -36.03 3.14 -1.71
CA ILE A 76 -36.05 1.88 -2.47
C ILE A 76 -37.27 1.03 -2.11
N SER A 77 -37.84 1.15 -0.90
CA SER A 77 -39.10 0.48 -0.54
C SER A 77 -40.29 0.98 -1.36
N GLN A 78 -40.19 2.17 -1.98
CA GLN A 78 -41.19 2.65 -2.96
C GLN A 78 -40.96 2.11 -4.38
N LYS A 79 -39.76 1.60 -4.71
CA LYS A 79 -39.46 0.98 -6.01
C LYS A 79 -38.79 -0.37 -5.79
N LYS A 80 -39.60 -1.44 -5.77
CA LYS A 80 -39.23 -2.87 -5.76
C LYS A 80 -37.88 -3.14 -6.47
N GLY A 81 -36.78 -3.04 -5.71
CA GLY A 81 -35.40 -3.12 -6.17
C GLY A 81 -34.53 -3.74 -5.08
N GLU A 82 -34.54 -5.07 -5.09
CA GLU A 82 -33.54 -6.07 -4.68
C GLU A 82 -32.74 -5.95 -3.35
N GLN A 83 -32.80 -7.04 -2.56
CA GLN A 83 -32.03 -7.33 -1.34
C GLN A 83 -30.49 -7.13 -1.46
N SER A 84 -29.96 -7.10 -2.68
CA SER A 84 -28.55 -6.82 -3.01
C SER A 84 -28.13 -5.41 -2.57
N ASP A 85 -29.03 -4.44 -2.64
CA ASP A 85 -28.75 -3.04 -2.29
C ASP A 85 -28.62 -2.84 -0.78
N TYR A 86 -29.43 -3.54 0.03
CA TYR A 86 -29.33 -3.47 1.50
C TYR A 86 -27.98 -3.98 2.00
N ARG A 87 -27.58 -5.19 1.55
CA ARG A 87 -26.31 -5.81 1.96
C ARG A 87 -25.12 -4.93 1.59
N LEU A 88 -25.12 -4.39 0.37
CA LEU A 88 -24.08 -3.49 -0.08
C LEU A 88 -24.02 -2.25 0.83
N ASN A 89 -25.15 -1.57 1.06
CA ASN A 89 -25.19 -0.38 1.92
C ASN A 89 -24.76 -0.65 3.37
N LEU A 90 -25.17 -1.77 3.96
CA LEU A 90 -24.73 -2.20 5.30
C LEU A 90 -23.22 -2.42 5.35
N ASN A 91 -22.70 -3.14 4.37
CA ASN A 91 -21.27 -3.42 4.21
C ASN A 91 -20.46 -2.12 4.09
N LEU A 92 -20.97 -1.17 3.32
CA LEU A 92 -20.35 0.13 3.12
C LEU A 92 -20.29 0.97 4.38
N TYR A 93 -21.41 1.10 5.07
CA TYR A 93 -21.47 1.84 6.33
C TYR A 93 -20.55 1.22 7.39
N SER A 94 -20.54 -0.10 7.49
CA SER A 94 -19.66 -0.83 8.41
C SER A 94 -18.18 -0.64 8.04
N TYR A 95 -17.84 -0.65 6.75
CA TYR A 95 -16.49 -0.38 6.25
C TYR A 95 -16.04 1.06 6.53
N GLN A 96 -16.92 2.04 6.38
CA GLN A 96 -16.66 3.45 6.69
C GLN A 96 -16.40 3.66 8.17
N ILE A 97 -17.27 3.14 9.05
CA ILE A 97 -17.07 3.22 10.51
C ILE A 97 -15.73 2.62 10.90
N ARG A 98 -15.43 1.41 10.41
CA ARG A 98 -14.16 0.74 10.70
C ARG A 98 -12.97 1.60 10.29
N THR A 99 -12.99 2.11 9.05
CA THR A 99 -11.87 2.88 8.49
C THR A 99 -11.69 4.22 9.21
N ALA A 100 -12.80 4.89 9.58
CA ALA A 100 -12.79 6.11 10.37
C ALA A 100 -12.23 5.83 11.77
N LEU A 101 -12.79 4.87 12.48
CA LEU A 101 -12.34 4.45 13.82
C LEU A 101 -10.86 4.10 13.84
N ASP A 102 -10.38 3.28 12.90
CA ASP A 102 -8.96 2.92 12.81
C ASP A 102 -8.06 4.15 12.58
N THR A 103 -8.55 5.13 11.80
CA THR A 103 -7.82 6.38 11.52
C THR A 103 -7.79 7.28 12.74
N ASP A 104 -8.91 7.46 13.41
CA ASP A 104 -9.06 8.36 14.55
C ASP A 104 -8.31 7.82 15.77
N ILE A 105 -8.41 6.52 16.05
CA ILE A 105 -7.61 5.84 17.08
C ILE A 105 -6.11 6.01 16.81
N LYS A 106 -5.67 5.87 15.55
CA LYS A 106 -4.26 6.10 15.18
C LYS A 106 -3.84 7.56 15.39
N GLN A 107 -4.75 8.53 15.24
CA GLN A 107 -4.47 9.94 15.51
C GLN A 107 -4.41 10.23 17.00
N THR A 108 -5.39 9.75 17.79
CA THR A 108 -5.41 9.92 19.24
C THR A 108 -4.20 9.28 19.90
N LEU A 109 -3.74 8.12 19.41
CA LEU A 109 -2.51 7.46 19.89
C LEU A 109 -1.22 8.25 19.65
N LYS A 110 -1.23 9.28 18.79
CA LYS A 110 -0.06 10.16 18.59
C LYS A 110 0.05 11.22 19.68
N LEU A 111 -1.04 11.53 20.38
CA LEU A 111 -1.06 12.48 21.47
C LEU A 111 -0.41 11.87 22.70
N LYS A 112 0.62 12.54 23.22
CA LYS A 112 1.35 12.10 24.42
C LYS A 112 0.85 12.79 25.68
N ASP A 113 0.24 13.95 25.55
CA ASP A 113 -0.24 14.74 26.68
C ASP A 113 -1.63 14.26 27.12
N SER A 114 -1.74 13.91 28.41
CA SER A 114 -3.00 13.43 29.00
C SER A 114 -4.14 14.42 28.83
N LYS A 115 -3.84 15.73 28.88
CA LYS A 115 -4.84 16.80 28.78
C LYS A 115 -5.56 16.86 27.44
N GLU A 116 -4.89 16.49 26.35
CA GLU A 116 -5.48 16.44 25.00
C GLU A 116 -6.01 15.05 24.67
N PHE A 117 -5.35 14.00 25.18
CA PHE A 117 -5.67 12.61 24.87
C PHE A 117 -7.05 12.19 25.38
N TYR A 118 -7.38 12.42 26.65
CA TYR A 118 -8.62 11.93 27.26
C TYR A 118 -9.89 12.61 26.70
N PRO A 119 -9.94 13.94 26.52
CA PRO A 119 -11.09 14.58 25.88
C PRO A 119 -11.35 14.07 24.47
N GLN A 120 -10.30 13.92 23.65
CA GLN A 120 -10.45 13.37 22.29
C GLN A 120 -10.91 11.92 22.31
N ALA A 121 -10.42 11.11 23.25
CA ALA A 121 -10.86 9.72 23.38
C ALA A 121 -12.34 9.60 23.76
N ILE A 122 -12.87 10.51 24.59
CA ILE A 122 -14.29 10.57 24.94
C ILE A 122 -15.13 11.00 23.74
N GLU A 123 -14.73 12.06 23.05
CA GLU A 123 -15.45 12.53 21.86
C GLU A 123 -15.56 11.40 20.82
N LEU A 124 -14.46 10.68 20.59
CA LEU A 124 -14.41 9.53 19.70
C LEU A 124 -15.33 8.39 20.19
N ALA A 125 -15.40 8.13 21.50
CA ALA A 125 -16.32 7.17 22.11
C ALA A 125 -17.80 7.54 21.92
N GLU A 126 -18.16 8.80 22.13
CA GLU A 126 -19.52 9.30 21.96
C GLU A 126 -19.96 9.25 20.49
N GLN A 127 -19.11 9.73 19.58
CA GLN A 127 -19.36 9.68 18.15
C GLN A 127 -19.55 8.24 17.66
N THR A 128 -18.65 7.33 18.07
CA THR A 128 -18.73 5.90 17.71
C THR A 128 -19.99 5.26 18.27
N SER A 129 -20.34 5.53 19.54
CA SER A 129 -21.58 5.04 20.15
C SER A 129 -22.82 5.57 19.43
N GLY A 130 -22.81 6.84 19.00
CA GLY A 130 -23.87 7.44 18.19
C GLY A 130 -24.05 6.74 16.84
N LEU A 131 -22.95 6.39 16.17
CA LEU A 131 -22.96 5.67 14.90
C LEU A 131 -23.45 4.22 15.03
N LEU A 132 -23.07 3.51 16.10
CA LEU A 132 -23.59 2.18 16.42
C LEU A 132 -25.08 2.22 16.76
N LYS A 133 -25.50 3.20 17.56
CA LYS A 133 -26.94 3.40 17.88
C LYS A 133 -27.75 3.67 16.62
N LYS A 134 -27.21 4.43 15.66
CA LYS A 134 -27.84 4.60 14.34
C LYS A 134 -27.94 3.26 13.62
N LEU A 135 -26.87 2.47 13.52
CA LEU A 135 -26.90 1.13 12.91
C LEU A 135 -28.00 0.24 13.53
N ARG A 136 -28.05 0.16 14.86
CA ARG A 136 -28.96 -0.72 15.61
C ARG A 136 -30.42 -0.28 15.59
N ARG A 137 -30.71 1.00 15.35
CA ARG A 137 -32.09 1.49 15.11
C ARG A 137 -32.68 0.99 13.79
N TYR A 138 -31.82 0.46 12.93
CA TYR A 138 -32.10 0.17 11.54
C TYR A 138 -32.05 -1.34 11.26
N THR A 139 -32.35 -2.15 12.27
CA THR A 139 -32.45 -3.62 12.18
C THR A 139 -33.59 -4.03 11.25
N PRO A 140 -33.33 -4.88 10.24
CA PRO A 140 -34.34 -5.34 9.31
C PRO A 140 -35.24 -6.41 9.94
N SER A 141 -36.52 -6.43 9.58
CA SER A 141 -37.47 -7.45 10.05
C SER A 141 -37.34 -8.79 9.31
N ASP A 142 -36.80 -8.79 8.09
CA ASP A 142 -36.60 -10.01 7.29
C ASP A 142 -35.47 -10.89 7.85
N GLU A 143 -35.72 -12.19 8.03
CA GLU A 143 -34.77 -13.16 8.61
C GLU A 143 -33.44 -13.22 7.83
N LYS A 144 -33.49 -13.22 6.50
CA LYS A 144 -32.28 -13.24 5.65
C LYS A 144 -31.44 -11.97 5.79
N LEU A 145 -32.10 -10.80 5.86
CA LEU A 145 -31.41 -9.51 6.02
C LEU A 145 -30.87 -9.35 7.45
N ARG A 146 -31.58 -9.90 8.43
CA ARG A 146 -31.19 -9.95 9.83
C ARG A 146 -29.89 -10.73 10.02
N ALA A 147 -29.72 -11.88 9.36
CA ALA A 147 -28.45 -12.61 9.41
C ALA A 147 -27.26 -11.79 8.89
N TYR A 148 -27.44 -10.96 7.85
CA TYR A 148 -26.39 -10.05 7.38
C TYR A 148 -26.11 -8.93 8.39
N PHE A 149 -27.17 -8.37 8.98
CA PHE A 149 -27.07 -7.35 10.02
C PHE A 149 -26.32 -7.87 11.26
N GLU A 150 -26.68 -9.04 11.79
CA GLU A 150 -26.05 -9.63 12.98
C GLU A 150 -24.56 -9.90 12.76
N ASN A 151 -24.18 -10.36 11.56
CA ASN A 151 -22.78 -10.53 11.18
C ASN A 151 -22.02 -9.19 11.18
N ALA A 152 -22.64 -8.13 10.66
CA ALA A 152 -22.03 -6.81 10.63
C ALA A 152 -21.91 -6.18 12.03
N ASP A 153 -22.97 -6.25 12.83
CA ASP A 153 -23.03 -5.67 14.17
C ASP A 153 -22.11 -6.42 15.16
N ASN A 154 -22.05 -7.76 15.09
CA ASN A 154 -21.11 -8.54 15.90
C ASN A 154 -19.65 -8.12 15.65
N TYR A 155 -19.28 -7.94 14.37
CA TYR A 155 -17.94 -7.48 14.01
C TYR A 155 -17.68 -6.04 14.46
N LEU A 156 -18.62 -5.12 14.21
CA LEU A 156 -18.46 -3.72 14.58
C LEU A 156 -18.35 -3.55 16.10
N SER A 157 -19.23 -4.19 16.86
CA SER A 157 -19.18 -4.19 18.33
C SER A 157 -17.84 -4.70 18.84
N TRP A 158 -17.36 -5.83 18.33
CA TRP A 158 -16.06 -6.38 18.70
C TRP A 158 -14.90 -5.45 18.31
N GLN A 159 -14.90 -4.91 17.09
CA GLN A 159 -13.85 -4.02 16.60
C GLN A 159 -13.79 -2.73 17.43
N VAL A 160 -14.94 -2.17 17.82
CA VAL A 160 -15.06 -0.98 18.65
C VAL A 160 -14.43 -1.22 20.01
N GLU A 161 -14.84 -2.29 20.70
CA GLU A 161 -14.26 -2.66 21.98
C GLU A 161 -12.75 -2.85 21.90
N GLN A 162 -12.25 -3.66 20.94
CA GLN A 162 -10.83 -3.93 20.81
C GLN A 162 -10.02 -2.67 20.47
N SER A 163 -10.60 -1.74 19.71
CA SER A 163 -9.97 -0.46 19.38
C SER A 163 -9.82 0.43 20.61
N PHE A 164 -10.85 0.52 21.46
CA PHE A 164 -10.79 1.27 22.71
C PHE A 164 -9.91 0.61 23.77
N LEU A 165 -9.93 -0.72 23.89
CA LEU A 165 -8.99 -1.45 24.75
C LEU A 165 -7.54 -1.22 24.32
N LYS A 166 -7.28 -1.20 23.01
CA LYS A 166 -5.97 -0.84 22.47
C LYS A 166 -5.59 0.60 22.78
N LEU A 167 -6.52 1.55 22.67
CA LEU A 167 -6.31 2.95 23.04
C LEU A 167 -5.96 3.07 24.52
N LEU A 168 -6.71 2.42 25.40
CA LEU A 168 -6.50 2.40 26.84
C LEU A 168 -5.18 1.74 27.25
N SER A 169 -4.75 0.69 26.53
CA SER A 169 -3.48 0.01 26.82
C SER A 169 -2.24 0.89 26.61
N ARG A 170 -2.37 1.93 25.78
CA ARG A 170 -1.30 2.88 25.43
C ARG A 170 -1.58 4.29 25.96
N ALA A 171 -2.61 4.46 26.80
CA ALA A 171 -2.97 5.75 27.35
C ALA A 171 -1.88 6.28 28.30
N PRO A 172 -1.65 7.61 28.34
CA PRO A 172 -0.71 8.22 29.27
C PRO A 172 -1.19 8.04 30.71
N LYS A 173 -0.28 7.64 31.61
CA LYS A 173 -0.64 7.42 33.02
C LYS A 173 -0.88 8.76 33.70
N SER A 174 -2.10 8.98 34.18
CA SER A 174 -2.46 10.15 34.99
C SER A 174 -3.55 9.76 36.00
N ALA A 175 -3.41 10.26 37.23
CA ALA A 175 -4.40 10.02 38.28
C ALA A 175 -5.63 10.92 38.12
N GLU A 176 -5.45 12.08 37.48
CA GLU A 176 -6.48 13.10 37.27
C GLU A 176 -7.64 12.62 36.37
N TYR A 177 -7.37 11.74 35.40
CA TYR A 177 -8.33 11.31 34.38
C TYR A 177 -8.99 9.95 34.66
N SER A 178 -9.25 9.66 35.94
CA SER A 178 -9.82 8.37 36.37
C SER A 178 -11.28 8.20 35.92
N SER A 179 -12.07 9.27 35.91
CA SER A 179 -13.46 9.31 35.45
C SER A 179 -13.60 8.95 33.97
N GLU A 180 -12.77 9.56 33.13
CA GLU A 180 -12.74 9.42 31.68
C GLU A 180 -12.32 8.00 31.30
N ARG A 181 -11.33 7.47 32.02
CA ARG A 181 -10.91 6.07 31.88
C ARG A 181 -12.04 5.10 32.22
N ASN A 182 -12.78 5.36 33.30
CA ASN A 182 -13.93 4.54 33.69
C ASN A 182 -15.06 4.61 32.66
N PHE A 183 -15.32 5.77 32.06
CA PHE A 183 -16.29 5.91 30.97
C PHE A 183 -15.92 5.04 29.75
N LEU A 184 -14.66 5.06 29.33
CA LEU A 184 -14.17 4.25 28.21
C LEU A 184 -14.26 2.75 28.52
N PHE A 185 -13.93 2.33 29.74
CA PHE A 185 -14.15 0.95 30.17
C PHE A 185 -15.64 0.58 30.21
N GLY A 186 -16.50 1.51 30.64
CA GLY A 186 -17.95 1.34 30.62
C GLY A 186 -18.49 1.13 29.20
N LEU A 187 -17.95 1.82 28.19
CA LEU A 187 -18.28 1.55 26.79
C LEU A 187 -17.88 0.13 26.37
N CYS A 188 -16.65 -0.29 26.70
CA CYS A 188 -16.17 -1.64 26.37
C CYS A 188 -17.03 -2.73 27.01
N ARG A 189 -17.41 -2.56 28.29
CA ARG A 189 -18.28 -3.51 29.01
C ARG A 189 -19.66 -3.60 28.39
N ARG A 190 -20.30 -2.46 28.11
CA ARG A 190 -21.62 -2.42 27.45
C ARG A 190 -21.62 -3.13 26.10
N GLU A 191 -20.57 -2.94 25.31
CA GLU A 191 -20.45 -3.63 24.02
C GLU A 191 -20.24 -5.14 24.18
N ASN A 192 -19.52 -5.58 25.21
CA ASN A 192 -19.41 -7.00 25.51
C ASN A 192 -20.74 -7.60 25.98
N GLU A 193 -21.41 -6.97 26.95
CA GLU A 193 -22.73 -7.37 27.45
C GLU A 193 -23.75 -7.46 26.30
N TYR A 194 -23.76 -6.48 25.40
CA TYR A 194 -24.63 -6.50 24.22
C TYR A 194 -24.42 -7.73 23.33
N ARG A 195 -23.17 -8.18 23.13
CA ARG A 195 -22.90 -9.39 22.32
C ARG A 195 -23.27 -10.68 23.05
N GLU A 196 -23.20 -10.68 24.37
CA GLU A 196 -23.64 -11.79 25.22
C GLU A 196 -25.18 -11.92 25.19
N GLU A 197 -25.90 -10.81 25.36
CA GLU A 197 -27.37 -10.75 25.28
C GLU A 197 -27.90 -11.24 23.93
N ASN A 198 -27.26 -10.83 22.82
CA ASN A 198 -27.66 -11.24 21.47
C ASN A 198 -27.08 -12.60 21.03
N GLN A 199 -26.34 -13.29 21.90
CA GLN A 199 -25.77 -14.62 21.65
C GLN A 199 -24.96 -14.74 20.34
N TYR A 200 -24.25 -13.69 19.95
CA TYR A 200 -23.55 -13.69 18.66
C TYR A 200 -22.41 -14.71 18.55
N ASN A 201 -21.84 -15.13 19.68
CA ASN A 201 -20.68 -16.01 19.74
C ASN A 201 -20.94 -17.20 20.68
N SER A 202 -20.54 -18.39 20.26
CA SER A 202 -20.60 -19.58 21.11
C SER A 202 -19.53 -19.52 22.21
N GLN A 203 -19.77 -20.19 23.33
CA GLN A 203 -18.78 -20.31 24.42
C GLN A 203 -17.47 -20.94 23.92
N THR A 204 -17.54 -21.89 22.98
CA THR A 204 -16.37 -22.50 22.34
C THR A 204 -15.56 -21.54 21.47
N THR A 205 -16.19 -20.48 20.97
CA THR A 205 -15.49 -19.42 20.20
C THR A 205 -14.81 -18.44 21.15
N LEU A 206 -15.46 -18.10 22.27
CA LEU A 206 -14.92 -17.20 23.29
C LEU A 206 -13.75 -17.82 24.07
N GLY A 207 -13.77 -19.15 24.26
CA GLY A 207 -12.72 -19.86 24.98
C GLY A 207 -11.36 -19.94 24.26
N ASP A 208 -11.29 -19.68 22.95
CA ASP A 208 -10.04 -19.70 22.18
C ASP A 208 -9.80 -18.36 21.44
N PRO A 209 -8.77 -17.59 21.83
CA PRO A 209 -8.42 -16.32 21.18
C PRO A 209 -8.22 -16.43 19.66
N ASN A 210 -7.73 -17.57 19.17
CA ASN A 210 -7.52 -17.75 17.73
C ASN A 210 -8.85 -17.92 16.98
N ARG A 211 -9.82 -18.63 17.58
CA ARG A 211 -11.13 -18.87 16.96
C ARG A 211 -11.92 -17.58 16.84
N ILE A 212 -12.00 -16.79 17.93
CA ILE A 212 -12.69 -15.49 17.88
C ILE A 212 -12.01 -14.57 16.85
N THR A 213 -10.68 -14.50 16.82
CA THR A 213 -9.94 -13.67 15.86
C THR A 213 -10.21 -14.12 14.42
N ASN A 214 -10.22 -15.42 14.14
CA ASN A 214 -10.50 -15.95 12.81
C ASN A 214 -11.95 -15.70 12.37
N LYS A 215 -12.92 -15.83 13.28
CA LYS A 215 -14.33 -15.48 13.03
C LYS A 215 -14.44 -13.99 12.69
N MET A 216 -13.83 -13.12 13.48
CA MET A 216 -13.87 -11.67 13.23
C MET A 216 -13.20 -11.27 11.91
N ARG A 217 -12.09 -11.93 11.53
CA ARG A 217 -11.47 -11.76 10.20
C ARG A 217 -12.36 -12.24 9.05
N LEU A 218 -13.21 -13.24 9.28
CA LEU A 218 -14.19 -13.66 8.28
C LEU A 218 -15.30 -12.62 8.15
N LEU A 219 -15.86 -12.15 9.26
CA LEU A 219 -16.90 -11.12 9.26
C LEU A 219 -16.41 -9.81 8.63
N GLN A 220 -15.18 -9.40 8.92
CA GLN A 220 -14.54 -8.27 8.25
C GLN A 220 -14.53 -8.44 6.72
N ARG A 221 -14.12 -9.62 6.23
CA ARG A 221 -14.10 -9.90 4.79
C ARG A 221 -15.50 -9.89 4.16
N LEU A 222 -16.51 -10.32 4.91
CA LEU A 222 -17.91 -10.28 4.47
C LEU A 222 -18.45 -8.86 4.38
N ILE A 223 -18.05 -7.98 5.29
CA ILE A 223 -18.36 -6.54 5.27
C ILE A 223 -17.61 -5.83 4.14
N GLU A 224 -16.37 -6.21 3.85
CA GLU A 224 -15.60 -5.63 2.74
C GLU A 224 -16.10 -6.09 1.36
N TYR A 225 -16.84 -7.20 1.32
CA TYR A 225 -17.39 -7.73 0.08
C TYR A 225 -18.41 -6.74 -0.52
N GLY A 226 -18.19 -6.35 -1.77
CA GLY A 226 -19.01 -5.37 -2.50
C GLY A 226 -18.45 -3.95 -2.44
N VAL A 227 -17.55 -3.69 -1.49
CA VAL A 227 -16.94 -2.37 -1.26
C VAL A 227 -15.53 -2.30 -1.80
N VAL A 228 -14.74 -3.33 -1.50
CA VAL A 228 -13.33 -3.45 -1.91
C VAL A 228 -13.25 -4.18 -3.24
N PHE A 229 -12.50 -3.62 -4.18
CA PHE A 229 -12.33 -4.24 -5.49
C PHE A 229 -11.39 -5.45 -5.43
N GLN A 230 -11.78 -6.51 -6.14
CA GLN A 230 -10.89 -7.63 -6.38
C GLN A 230 -9.81 -7.19 -7.37
N LYS A 231 -8.55 -7.42 -7.01
CA LYS A 231 -7.39 -7.12 -7.85
C LYS A 231 -6.85 -8.37 -8.51
N LYS A 232 -6.54 -8.28 -9.80
CA LYS A 232 -5.79 -9.30 -10.54
C LYS A 232 -4.57 -8.66 -11.18
N THR A 233 -3.38 -9.04 -10.71
CA THR A 233 -2.10 -8.58 -11.26
C THR A 233 -1.70 -9.45 -12.44
N LYS A 234 -1.42 -8.82 -13.59
CA LYS A 234 -0.85 -9.47 -14.77
C LYS A 234 0.56 -8.94 -15.01
N ASN A 235 1.51 -9.86 -15.20
CA ASN A 235 2.89 -9.53 -15.58
C ASN A 235 2.94 -9.29 -17.10
N LEU A 236 3.26 -8.08 -17.53
CA LEU A 236 3.35 -7.73 -18.96
C LEU A 236 4.68 -8.20 -19.57
N ASN A 237 5.73 -8.23 -18.77
CA ASN A 237 7.08 -8.56 -19.21
C ASN A 237 7.31 -10.03 -19.54
N SER A 238 6.54 -10.96 -18.96
CA SER A 238 6.84 -12.40 -19.09
C SER A 238 6.76 -12.88 -20.53
N TYR A 239 5.73 -12.45 -21.27
CA TYR A 239 5.58 -12.79 -22.68
C TYR A 239 6.66 -12.12 -23.54
N LEU A 240 6.95 -10.85 -23.28
CA LEU A 240 7.97 -10.09 -24.01
C LEU A 240 9.38 -10.68 -23.80
N ASN A 241 9.70 -11.11 -22.58
CA ASN A 241 10.96 -11.79 -22.26
C ASN A 241 11.09 -13.12 -23.02
N ARG A 242 10.00 -13.89 -23.13
CA ARG A 242 9.97 -15.12 -23.92
C ARG A 242 10.22 -14.87 -25.39
N ILE A 243 9.63 -13.82 -25.97
CA ILE A 243 9.89 -13.42 -27.37
C ILE A 243 11.36 -13.05 -27.54
N VAL A 244 11.90 -12.16 -26.69
CA VAL A 244 13.30 -11.71 -26.78
C VAL A 244 14.25 -12.91 -26.68
N LYS A 245 14.05 -13.81 -25.72
CA LYS A 245 14.83 -15.04 -25.59
C LYS A 245 14.73 -15.93 -26.83
N GLY A 246 13.53 -16.09 -27.38
CA GLY A 246 13.29 -16.86 -28.60
C GLY A 246 14.01 -16.27 -29.80
N THR A 247 13.89 -14.97 -30.02
CA THR A 247 14.55 -14.26 -31.13
C THR A 247 16.07 -14.31 -31.01
N VAL A 248 16.63 -14.05 -29.82
CA VAL A 248 18.09 -14.15 -29.59
C VAL A 248 18.57 -15.58 -29.82
N THR A 249 17.83 -16.58 -29.35
CA THR A 249 18.18 -18.00 -29.58
C THR A 249 18.16 -18.35 -31.07
N ALA A 250 17.17 -17.88 -31.82
CA ALA A 250 17.07 -18.11 -33.25
C ALA A 250 18.23 -17.48 -34.03
N ILE A 251 18.57 -16.22 -33.74
CA ILE A 251 19.69 -15.51 -34.39
C ILE A 251 21.02 -16.20 -34.08
N ILE A 252 21.25 -16.55 -32.81
CA ILE A 252 22.48 -17.24 -32.40
C ILE A 252 22.56 -18.63 -33.03
N MET A 253 21.44 -19.37 -33.11
CA MET A 253 21.42 -20.67 -33.78
C MET A 253 21.71 -20.56 -35.27
N ALA A 254 21.16 -19.55 -35.96
CA ALA A 254 21.48 -19.30 -37.36
C ALA A 254 22.97 -19.01 -37.55
N PHE A 255 23.56 -18.15 -36.70
CA PHE A 255 24.98 -17.83 -36.74
C PHE A 255 25.87 -19.05 -36.45
N VAL A 256 25.55 -19.81 -35.40
CA VAL A 256 26.26 -21.05 -35.07
C VAL A 256 26.15 -22.07 -36.19
N MET A 257 24.97 -22.22 -36.81
CA MET A 257 24.78 -23.14 -37.93
C MET A 257 25.67 -22.79 -39.11
N VAL A 258 25.80 -21.49 -39.45
CA VAL A 258 26.72 -21.02 -40.50
C VAL A 258 28.17 -21.36 -40.15
N LEU A 259 28.60 -21.16 -38.91
CA LEU A 259 29.96 -21.53 -38.47
C LEU A 259 30.21 -23.04 -38.52
N VAL A 260 29.23 -23.85 -38.10
CA VAL A 260 29.31 -25.30 -38.14
C VAL A 260 29.39 -25.80 -39.58
N LEU A 261 28.58 -25.24 -40.48
CA LEU A 261 28.62 -25.57 -41.91
C LEU A 261 29.99 -25.21 -42.52
N ASN A 262 30.53 -24.02 -42.21
CA ASN A 262 31.85 -23.60 -42.71
C ASN A 262 32.99 -24.46 -42.15
N ALA A 263 32.93 -24.83 -40.86
CA ALA A 263 33.89 -25.76 -40.28
C ALA A 263 33.83 -27.14 -40.97
N ARG A 264 32.63 -27.65 -41.26
CA ARG A 264 32.44 -28.91 -41.99
C ARG A 264 32.89 -28.84 -43.45
N THR A 265 32.78 -27.69 -44.12
CA THR A 265 33.32 -27.54 -45.49
C THR A 265 34.84 -27.47 -45.52
N ASN A 266 35.48 -26.98 -44.46
CA ASN A 266 36.94 -26.88 -44.37
C ASN A 266 37.60 -28.17 -43.87
N PHE A 267 36.89 -28.98 -43.08
CA PHE A 267 37.35 -30.29 -42.61
C PHE A 267 36.46 -31.39 -43.19
N THR A 268 36.90 -31.99 -44.30
CA THR A 268 36.18 -33.04 -45.03
C THR A 268 36.09 -34.37 -44.26
N GLU A 269 37.00 -34.63 -43.33
CA GLU A 269 37.02 -35.82 -42.48
C GLU A 269 36.69 -35.50 -41.01
N VAL A 270 35.93 -36.39 -40.35
CA VAL A 270 35.55 -36.26 -38.94
C VAL A 270 36.76 -36.56 -38.06
N THR A 271 37.59 -35.55 -37.82
CA THR A 271 38.76 -35.61 -36.95
C THR A 271 38.42 -35.17 -35.52
N ILE A 272 39.22 -35.62 -34.55
CA ILE A 272 39.12 -35.20 -33.13
C ILE A 272 39.20 -33.66 -33.01
N ALA A 273 39.98 -33.01 -33.87
CA ALA A 273 40.08 -31.55 -33.96
C ALA A 273 38.74 -30.88 -34.32
N LEU A 274 37.97 -31.45 -35.26
CA LEU A 274 36.65 -30.93 -35.63
C LEU A 274 35.66 -31.05 -34.47
N VAL A 275 35.63 -32.19 -33.78
CA VAL A 275 34.76 -32.39 -32.61
C VAL A 275 35.10 -31.40 -31.49
N GLY A 276 36.39 -31.18 -31.24
CA GLY A 276 36.84 -30.17 -30.27
C GLY A 276 36.41 -28.75 -30.65
N MET A 277 36.57 -28.37 -31.92
CA MET A 277 36.15 -27.06 -32.43
C MET A 277 34.64 -26.86 -32.31
N LEU A 278 33.83 -27.87 -32.65
CA LEU A 278 32.37 -27.82 -32.46
C LEU A 278 31.99 -27.65 -30.99
N GLY A 279 32.67 -28.37 -30.08
CA GLY A 279 32.48 -28.21 -28.65
C GLY A 279 32.74 -26.78 -28.17
N VAL A 280 33.80 -26.13 -28.66
CA VAL A 280 34.12 -24.73 -28.34
C VAL A 280 33.05 -23.78 -28.89
N ILE A 281 32.59 -23.96 -30.13
CA ILE A 281 31.52 -23.15 -30.73
C ILE A 281 30.24 -23.27 -29.90
N TYR A 282 29.87 -24.48 -29.48
CA TYR A 282 28.70 -24.72 -28.62
C TYR A 282 28.86 -24.14 -27.22
N GLY A 283 30.05 -24.18 -26.63
CA GLY A 283 30.32 -23.54 -25.34
C GLY A 283 30.21 -22.01 -25.41
N LEU A 284 30.84 -21.40 -26.43
CA LEU A 284 30.77 -19.95 -26.66
C LEU A 284 29.33 -19.49 -26.93
N ARG A 285 28.56 -20.27 -27.70
CA ARG A 285 27.14 -20.00 -27.97
C ARG A 285 26.36 -19.73 -26.68
N GLU A 286 26.53 -20.57 -25.66
CA GLU A 286 25.72 -20.44 -24.44
C GLU A 286 26.07 -19.17 -23.66
N ILE A 287 27.37 -18.84 -23.56
CA ILE A 287 27.85 -17.62 -22.91
C ILE A 287 27.30 -16.38 -23.64
N PHE A 288 27.45 -16.32 -24.97
CA PHE A 288 26.95 -15.18 -25.76
C PHE A 288 25.44 -15.04 -25.70
N LYS A 289 24.70 -16.16 -25.70
CA LYS A 289 23.24 -16.15 -25.59
C LYS A 289 22.78 -15.49 -24.30
N GLU A 290 23.37 -15.83 -23.17
CA GLU A 290 22.99 -15.23 -21.89
C GLU A 290 23.31 -13.74 -21.84
N ASP A 291 24.52 -13.34 -22.27
CA ASP A 291 24.96 -11.95 -22.22
C ASP A 291 24.16 -11.03 -23.16
N ILE A 292 23.97 -11.44 -24.41
CA ILE A 292 23.20 -10.69 -25.40
C ILE A 292 21.75 -10.56 -24.95
N THR A 293 21.14 -11.66 -24.49
CA THR A 293 19.77 -11.63 -23.96
C THR A 293 19.65 -10.62 -22.82
N ARG A 294 20.61 -10.62 -21.89
CA ARG A 294 20.58 -9.71 -20.72
C ARG A 294 20.74 -8.25 -21.13
N ILE A 295 21.62 -7.95 -22.07
CA ILE A 295 21.87 -6.58 -22.57
C ILE A 295 20.63 -6.05 -23.30
N ILE A 296 20.08 -6.85 -24.21
CA ILE A 296 18.87 -6.51 -24.97
C ILE A 296 17.69 -6.32 -24.02
N TRP A 297 17.48 -7.26 -23.10
CA TRP A 297 16.40 -7.18 -22.12
C TRP A 297 16.48 -5.92 -21.26
N ARG A 298 17.68 -5.58 -20.76
CA ARG A 298 17.89 -4.33 -19.98
C ARG A 298 17.59 -3.06 -20.78
N ARG A 299 17.82 -3.05 -22.09
CA ARG A 299 17.49 -1.89 -22.94
C ARG A 299 15.99 -1.80 -23.19
N ILE A 300 15.36 -2.93 -23.52
CA ILE A 300 13.93 -2.98 -23.81
C ILE A 300 13.09 -2.69 -22.57
N GLN A 301 13.50 -3.19 -21.40
CA GLN A 301 12.74 -3.03 -20.16
C GLN A 301 12.64 -1.56 -19.69
N LYS A 302 13.54 -0.68 -20.14
CA LYS A 302 13.54 0.74 -19.74
C LYS A 302 12.28 1.44 -20.23
N GLY A 303 11.53 2.05 -19.31
CA GLY A 303 10.32 2.80 -19.61
C GLY A 303 9.09 1.96 -19.98
N LEU A 304 9.21 0.63 -20.08
CA LEU A 304 8.07 -0.25 -20.34
C LEU A 304 7.30 -0.59 -19.06
N PRO A 305 5.96 -0.68 -19.15
CA PRO A 305 5.14 -1.08 -18.01
C PRO A 305 5.42 -2.54 -17.64
N LYS A 306 5.74 -2.78 -16.37
CA LYS A 306 6.08 -4.13 -15.89
C LYS A 306 4.84 -4.92 -15.50
N TRP A 307 3.85 -4.24 -14.90
CA TRP A 307 2.63 -4.87 -14.38
C TRP A 307 1.37 -4.11 -14.77
N ARG A 308 0.27 -4.85 -14.88
CA ARG A 308 -1.08 -4.30 -14.97
C ARG A 308 -1.97 -4.92 -13.91
N ILE A 309 -2.55 -4.09 -13.06
CA ILE A 309 -3.57 -4.48 -12.08
C ILE A 309 -4.94 -4.19 -12.69
N LEU A 310 -5.80 -5.20 -12.70
CA LEU A 310 -7.20 -5.06 -13.09
C LEU A 310 -8.05 -5.07 -11.83
N TYR A 311 -8.88 -4.04 -11.67
CA TYR A 311 -9.86 -3.92 -10.59
C TYR A 311 -11.22 -4.35 -11.09
N SER A 312 -11.78 -5.38 -10.45
CA SER A 312 -13.13 -5.84 -10.72
C SER A 312 -14.02 -5.71 -9.49
N HIS A 313 -15.27 -5.38 -9.73
CA HIS A 313 -16.31 -5.42 -8.71
C HIS A 313 -16.44 -6.84 -8.15
N SER A 314 -16.58 -7.01 -6.84
CA SER A 314 -16.64 -8.35 -6.24
C SER A 314 -17.96 -9.08 -6.54
N VAL A 315 -19.07 -8.33 -6.60
CA VAL A 315 -20.42 -8.86 -6.90
C VAL A 315 -20.57 -9.16 -8.40
N ASN A 316 -20.54 -8.13 -9.26
CA ASN A 316 -20.83 -8.29 -10.69
C ASN A 316 -19.62 -8.75 -11.53
N LYS A 317 -18.42 -8.85 -10.95
CA LYS A 317 -17.15 -9.14 -11.66
C LYS A 317 -16.84 -8.18 -12.83
N SER A 318 -17.57 -7.08 -12.94
CA SER A 318 -17.37 -6.05 -13.95
C SER A 318 -16.05 -5.33 -13.72
N LYS A 319 -15.36 -4.95 -14.80
CA LYS A 319 -14.09 -4.21 -14.72
C LYS A 319 -14.40 -2.75 -14.40
N VAL A 320 -13.87 -2.26 -13.28
CA VAL A 320 -14.10 -0.87 -12.82
C VAL A 320 -12.94 0.02 -13.25
N ALA A 321 -11.71 -0.43 -13.02
CA ALA A 321 -10.50 0.32 -13.33
C ALA A 321 -9.36 -0.60 -13.74
N ASN A 322 -8.37 -0.04 -14.45
CA ASN A 322 -7.06 -0.65 -14.57
C ASN A 322 -5.99 0.30 -14.01
N GLN A 323 -4.90 -0.29 -13.57
CA GLN A 323 -3.72 0.42 -13.11
C GLN A 323 -2.50 -0.21 -13.77
N THR A 324 -1.74 0.59 -14.50
CA THR A 324 -0.49 0.19 -15.11
C THR A 324 0.65 0.67 -14.23
N ILE A 325 1.64 -0.19 -13.97
CA ILE A 325 2.71 0.07 -13.01
C ILE A 325 4.07 -0.09 -13.67
N TRP A 326 4.93 0.90 -13.42
CA TRP A 326 6.35 0.88 -13.72
C TRP A 326 7.14 0.99 -12.42
N LEU A 327 8.24 0.28 -12.35
CA LEU A 327 9.19 0.36 -11.25
C LEU A 327 10.58 0.11 -11.82
N GLU A 328 11.46 1.10 -11.78
CA GLU A 328 12.80 0.99 -12.36
C GLU A 328 13.82 1.86 -11.63
N TYR A 329 15.07 1.41 -11.66
CA TYR A 329 16.20 2.23 -11.24
C TYR A 329 16.63 3.14 -12.39
N ILE A 330 16.54 4.45 -12.18
CA ILE A 330 16.83 5.46 -13.20
C ILE A 330 18.18 6.12 -12.96
N ARG A 331 18.73 6.77 -13.99
CA ARG A 331 19.91 7.63 -13.86
C ARG A 331 19.47 9.08 -13.68
N ASN A 332 20.35 9.93 -13.15
CA ASN A 332 20.06 11.37 -13.00
C ASN A 332 19.65 12.04 -14.32
N LYS A 333 20.15 11.56 -15.47
CA LYS A 333 19.81 12.08 -16.81
C LYS A 333 18.36 11.80 -17.23
N ASP A 334 17.74 10.79 -16.63
CA ASP A 334 16.38 10.35 -16.98
C ASP A 334 15.33 11.01 -16.05
N LEU A 335 15.75 11.86 -15.10
CA LEU A 335 14.85 12.60 -14.21
C LEU A 335 14.18 13.77 -14.95
N PRO A 336 12.89 14.03 -14.71
CA PRO A 336 12.25 15.25 -15.18
C PRO A 336 12.92 16.49 -14.58
N PRO A 337 13.06 17.59 -15.33
CA PRO A 337 13.77 18.80 -14.89
C PRO A 337 13.14 19.45 -13.65
N GLN A 338 11.81 19.35 -13.49
CA GLN A 338 11.10 19.84 -12.30
C GLN A 338 11.51 19.05 -11.04
N VAL A 339 11.64 17.72 -11.16
CA VAL A 339 12.02 16.84 -10.05
C VAL A 339 13.48 17.02 -9.70
N ASP A 340 14.35 17.17 -10.70
CA ASP A 340 15.77 17.42 -10.49
C ASP A 340 16.00 18.75 -9.74
N LYS A 341 15.32 19.83 -10.12
CA LYS A 341 15.33 21.10 -9.35
C LYS A 341 14.95 20.90 -7.87
N LEU A 342 13.92 20.10 -7.60
CA LEU A 342 13.50 19.79 -6.22
C LEU A 342 14.53 18.94 -5.45
N PHE A 343 15.29 18.09 -6.13
CA PHE A 343 16.41 17.38 -5.52
C PHE A 343 17.65 18.27 -5.35
N GLN A 344 17.86 19.27 -6.19
CA GLN A 344 19.02 20.18 -6.12
C GLN A 344 18.91 21.26 -5.04
N THR A 345 17.70 21.60 -4.59
CA THR A 345 17.44 22.50 -3.43
C THR A 345 17.92 21.93 -2.08
N ARG A 346 18.79 20.91 -2.07
CA ARG A 346 19.44 20.38 -0.87
C ARG A 346 20.42 21.41 -0.31
N ARG A 347 20.46 21.55 1.02
CA ARG A 347 21.58 22.21 1.71
C ARG A 347 22.89 21.52 1.30
N GLN A 348 23.97 22.28 1.07
CA GLN A 348 25.25 21.79 0.53
C GLN A 348 25.80 20.57 1.28
N GLN A 349 25.61 20.48 2.60
CA GLN A 349 26.02 19.33 3.43
C GLN A 349 25.31 17.99 3.10
N ASN A 350 24.16 18.02 2.41
CA ASN A 350 23.35 16.83 2.09
C ASN A 350 23.40 16.43 0.60
N LYS A 351 24.40 16.90 -0.16
CA LYS A 351 24.66 16.45 -1.53
C LYS A 351 25.41 15.12 -1.54
N GLN A 352 24.78 14.07 -1.00
CA GLN A 352 25.31 12.71 -1.07
C GLN A 352 24.94 12.07 -2.42
N ALA A 353 25.84 11.21 -2.91
CA ALA A 353 25.55 10.33 -4.04
C ALA A 353 24.37 9.41 -3.69
N ALA A 354 23.48 9.21 -4.65
CA ALA A 354 22.23 8.50 -4.42
C ALA A 354 21.80 7.71 -5.65
N GLN A 355 21.34 6.49 -5.40
CA GLN A 355 20.62 5.67 -6.34
C GLN A 355 19.16 6.15 -6.44
N LEU A 356 18.67 6.32 -7.66
CA LEU A 356 17.29 6.73 -7.91
C LEU A 356 16.41 5.53 -8.24
N LEU A 357 15.27 5.44 -7.56
CA LEU A 357 14.22 4.47 -7.83
C LEU A 357 12.95 5.22 -8.22
N HIS A 358 12.43 4.93 -9.42
CA HIS A 358 11.22 5.53 -9.95
C HIS A 358 10.08 4.52 -9.92
N PHE A 359 8.97 4.90 -9.33
CA PHE A 359 7.70 4.19 -9.39
C PHE A 359 6.68 5.06 -10.12
N ARG A 360 6.07 4.52 -11.17
CA ARG A 360 4.93 5.15 -11.86
C ARG A 360 3.71 4.27 -11.73
N SER A 361 2.58 4.89 -11.47
CA SER A 361 1.27 4.29 -11.49
C SER A 361 0.34 5.14 -12.33
N GLU A 362 -0.25 4.54 -13.36
CA GLU A 362 -1.27 5.18 -14.18
C GLU A 362 -2.59 4.43 -13.97
N THR A 363 -3.59 5.12 -13.42
CA THR A 363 -4.90 4.54 -13.12
C THR A 363 -5.93 5.13 -14.05
N LYS A 364 -6.66 4.27 -14.76
CA LYS A 364 -7.78 4.67 -15.61
C LYS A 364 -9.06 3.98 -15.15
N VAL A 365 -10.06 4.78 -14.85
CA VAL A 365 -11.41 4.30 -14.50
C VAL A 365 -12.24 4.17 -15.77
N PHE A 366 -12.86 3.01 -15.96
CA PHE A 366 -13.74 2.74 -17.12
C PHE A 366 -15.22 2.86 -16.79
N ALA A 367 -15.57 2.83 -15.50
CA ALA A 367 -16.95 2.98 -15.05
C ALA A 367 -17.45 4.40 -15.38
N LYS A 368 -18.59 4.47 -16.10
CA LYS A 368 -19.26 5.72 -16.45
C LYS A 368 -20.03 6.32 -15.27
N SER A 369 -20.59 5.46 -14.44
CA SER A 369 -21.21 5.80 -13.16
C SER A 369 -20.79 4.77 -12.13
N PHE A 370 -20.65 5.21 -10.88
CA PHE A 370 -20.51 4.30 -9.76
C PHE A 370 -21.89 3.90 -9.23
N LEU A 371 -21.90 2.94 -8.30
CA LEU A 371 -23.12 2.58 -7.60
C LEU A 371 -23.70 3.83 -6.93
N PRO A 372 -25.03 3.98 -6.89
CA PRO A 372 -25.63 5.15 -6.28
C PRO A 372 -25.02 5.34 -4.89
N GLY A 373 -24.67 6.58 -4.52
CA GLY A 373 -24.12 6.94 -3.18
C GLY A 373 -22.61 6.86 -3.08
N TYR A 374 -21.95 6.57 -4.19
CA TYR A 374 -20.52 6.68 -4.33
C TYR A 374 -20.22 7.67 -5.43
N ASP A 375 -19.53 8.73 -5.05
CA ASP A 375 -19.08 9.74 -5.99
C ASP A 375 -17.64 9.43 -6.44
N GLU A 376 -16.87 8.71 -5.62
CA GLU A 376 -15.44 8.51 -5.81
C GLU A 376 -14.96 7.08 -5.51
N VAL A 377 -13.81 6.73 -6.11
CA VAL A 377 -13.02 5.55 -5.74
C VAL A 377 -11.76 6.03 -5.04
N ARG A 378 -11.49 5.52 -3.84
CA ARG A 378 -10.25 5.79 -3.11
C ARG A 378 -9.21 4.75 -3.47
N GLN A 379 -8.14 5.19 -4.12
CA GLN A 379 -6.94 4.40 -4.37
C GLN A 379 -5.93 4.63 -3.26
N GLN A 380 -5.37 3.55 -2.74
CA GLN A 380 -4.30 3.57 -1.74
C GLN A 380 -3.16 2.66 -2.17
N ILE A 381 -1.94 3.20 -2.18
CA ILE A 381 -0.73 2.45 -2.47
C ILE A 381 0.15 2.47 -1.21
N TYR A 382 0.45 1.29 -0.70
CA TYR A 382 1.30 1.08 0.46
C TYR A 382 2.69 0.65 -0.01
N PHE A 383 3.71 1.36 0.48
CA PHE A 383 5.12 1.09 0.24
C PHE A 383 5.77 0.66 1.55
N ASN A 384 6.17 -0.60 1.64
CA ASN A 384 6.92 -1.12 2.76
C ASN A 384 8.42 -0.88 2.54
N LEU A 385 9.07 -0.21 3.50
CA LEU A 385 10.51 0.10 3.47
C LEU A 385 11.36 -0.98 4.15
N THR A 386 10.75 -2.02 4.73
CA THR A 386 11.46 -3.13 5.40
C THR A 386 12.57 -3.75 4.55
N PRO A 387 12.42 -3.98 3.22
CA PRO A 387 13.52 -4.50 2.40
C PRO A 387 14.71 -3.55 2.31
N PHE A 388 14.49 -2.23 2.36
CA PHE A 388 15.56 -1.24 2.32
C PHE A 388 16.42 -1.30 3.59
N ILE A 389 15.78 -1.62 4.72
CA ILE A 389 16.44 -1.63 6.03
C ILE A 389 17.45 -2.76 6.19
N ARG A 390 17.22 -3.89 5.50
CA ARG A 390 18.12 -5.06 5.55
C ARG A 390 19.57 -4.71 5.19
N PHE A 391 19.76 -3.66 4.40
CA PHE A 391 21.07 -3.22 3.91
C PHE A 391 21.68 -2.07 4.74
N LEU A 392 20.94 -1.48 5.66
CA LEU A 392 21.44 -0.39 6.51
C LEU A 392 22.45 -0.94 7.51
N ARG A 393 23.51 -0.19 7.83
CA ARG A 393 24.47 -0.58 8.87
C ARG A 393 23.89 -0.30 10.26
N LYS A 394 24.29 -1.09 11.27
CA LYS A 394 23.91 -0.82 12.66
C LYS A 394 24.58 0.49 13.11
N GLY A 395 23.88 1.27 13.93
CA GLY A 395 24.51 2.39 14.61
C GLY A 395 25.53 1.87 15.62
N GLU A 396 26.78 2.30 15.45
CA GLU A 396 27.89 1.99 16.36
C GLU A 396 28.42 3.33 16.86
N GLY A 397 27.99 3.72 18.06
CA GLY A 397 28.41 4.98 18.67
C GLY A 397 27.72 5.22 20.01
N ARG A 398 28.43 5.87 20.92
CA ARG A 398 27.90 6.35 22.20
C ARG A 398 28.25 7.83 22.27
N LEU A 399 27.25 8.67 22.44
CA LEU A 399 27.43 10.08 22.72
C LEU A 399 27.51 10.23 24.24
N TYR A 400 28.58 10.87 24.69
CA TYR A 400 28.79 11.17 26.09
C TYR A 400 28.56 12.67 26.26
N SER A 401 27.62 13.05 27.13
CA SER A 401 27.37 14.44 27.50
C SER A 401 27.54 14.60 29.00
N LEU A 402 28.15 15.71 29.40
CA LEU A 402 28.34 16.09 30.79
C LEU A 402 27.24 17.07 31.18
N GLU A 403 26.27 16.62 31.98
CA GLU A 403 25.26 17.47 32.58
C GLU A 403 25.39 17.37 34.11
N ASN A 404 25.55 18.51 34.79
CA ASN A 404 25.64 18.59 36.26
C ASN A 404 26.63 17.59 36.88
N ASN A 405 27.85 17.51 36.34
CA ASN A 405 28.93 16.62 36.79
C ASN A 405 28.62 15.11 36.71
N LYS A 406 27.53 14.72 36.02
CA LYS A 406 27.21 13.34 35.70
C LYS A 406 27.42 13.10 34.21
N ILE A 407 28.18 12.05 33.88
CA ILE A 407 28.35 11.60 32.51
C ILE A 407 27.11 10.80 32.12
N THR A 408 26.29 11.37 31.23
CA THR A 408 25.20 10.63 30.61
C THR A 408 25.72 9.99 29.31
N LYS A 409 25.37 8.72 29.12
CA LYS A 409 25.75 7.93 27.94
C LYS A 409 24.50 7.62 27.14
N GLN A 410 24.43 8.15 25.93
CA GLN A 410 23.33 7.88 25.01
C GLN A 410 23.83 7.05 23.83
N ALA A 411 23.14 5.96 23.51
CA ALA A 411 23.45 5.17 22.32
C ALA A 411 23.06 5.97 21.07
N VAL A 412 23.99 6.09 20.12
CA VAL A 412 23.74 6.80 18.86
C VAL A 412 23.25 5.81 17.82
N GLU A 413 22.00 5.98 17.40
CA GLU A 413 21.45 5.26 16.27
C GLU A 413 21.86 5.93 14.96
N ARG A 414 22.32 5.14 13.98
CA ARG A 414 22.54 5.63 12.62
C ARG A 414 21.20 5.86 11.95
N ARG A 415 20.96 7.09 11.52
CA ARG A 415 19.75 7.51 10.82
C ARG A 415 20.07 7.73 9.35
N TYR A 416 19.14 7.34 8.50
CA TYR A 416 19.24 7.53 7.07
C TYR A 416 18.11 8.41 6.58
N GLN A 417 18.41 9.25 5.59
CA GLN A 417 17.45 10.18 5.00
C GLN A 417 17.18 9.79 3.55
N ILE A 418 15.93 9.41 3.27
CA ILE A 418 15.44 9.20 1.91
C ILE A 418 14.66 10.45 1.49
N ASN A 419 15.03 11.02 0.34
CA ASN A 419 14.22 12.09 -0.25
C ASN A 419 13.26 11.45 -1.26
N VAL A 420 11.99 11.80 -1.16
CA VAL A 420 10.94 11.33 -2.07
C VAL A 420 10.29 12.54 -2.73
N VAL A 421 10.20 12.54 -4.05
CA VAL A 421 9.40 13.53 -4.78
C VAL A 421 8.18 12.81 -5.33
N LEU A 422 7.01 13.28 -4.92
CA LEU A 422 5.71 12.86 -5.41
C LEU A 422 5.29 13.83 -6.51
N MET A 423 5.03 13.31 -7.69
CA MET A 423 4.47 14.05 -8.81
C MET A 423 3.14 13.40 -9.19
N HIS A 424 2.08 14.18 -9.17
CA HIS A 424 0.77 13.75 -9.66
C HIS A 424 0.39 14.53 -10.89
N THR A 425 -0.20 13.84 -11.86
CA THR A 425 -0.72 14.41 -13.09
C THR A 425 -2.18 14.02 -13.21
N ASP A 426 -3.03 15.04 -13.27
CA ASP A 426 -4.47 14.88 -13.44
C ASP A 426 -4.85 14.70 -14.92
N LYS A 427 -6.13 14.44 -15.21
CA LYS A 427 -6.68 14.29 -16.57
C LYS A 427 -6.38 15.50 -17.46
N ASP A 428 -6.39 16.71 -16.88
CA ASP A 428 -6.07 17.98 -17.55
C ASP A 428 -4.55 18.22 -17.72
N LYS A 429 -3.72 17.19 -17.45
CA LYS A 429 -2.25 17.26 -17.45
C LYS A 429 -1.66 18.28 -16.48
N LYS A 430 -2.45 18.79 -15.54
CA LYS A 430 -1.96 19.65 -14.45
C LYS A 430 -1.07 18.81 -13.54
N GLN A 431 0.16 19.28 -13.34
CA GLN A 431 1.16 18.58 -12.54
C GLN A 431 1.26 19.23 -11.16
N GLN A 432 1.11 18.42 -10.13
CA GLN A 432 1.37 18.82 -8.75
C GLN A 432 2.58 18.05 -8.24
N THR A 433 3.57 18.77 -7.71
CA THR A 433 4.78 18.17 -7.17
C THR A 433 4.92 18.50 -5.69
N GLN A 434 5.29 17.51 -4.89
CA GLN A 434 5.53 17.65 -3.46
C GLN A 434 6.78 16.88 -3.08
N ARG A 435 7.62 17.47 -2.24
CA ARG A 435 8.85 16.84 -1.75
C ARG A 435 8.65 16.40 -0.30
N PHE A 436 9.05 15.17 -0.02
CA PHE A 436 9.07 14.58 1.30
C PHE A 436 10.49 14.18 1.68
N LYS A 437 10.85 14.41 2.93
CA LYS A 437 12.08 13.93 3.53
C LYS A 437 11.73 12.90 4.59
N ILE A 438 12.15 11.66 4.37
CA ILE A 438 11.83 10.52 5.21
C ILE A 438 13.09 10.14 5.97
N THR A 439 13.07 10.32 7.28
CA THR A 439 14.16 9.92 8.17
C THR A 439 13.80 8.60 8.82
N LEU A 440 14.65 7.59 8.66
CA LEU A 440 14.40 6.24 9.17
C LEU A 440 15.66 5.64 9.82
N ASN A 441 15.45 4.71 10.74
CA ASN A 441 16.48 3.84 11.31
C ASN A 441 16.19 2.37 10.93
N ARG A 442 16.87 1.43 11.59
CA ARG A 442 16.64 -0.01 11.36
C ARG A 442 15.31 -0.56 11.90
N SER A 443 14.55 0.22 12.67
CA SER A 443 13.38 -0.28 13.40
C SER A 443 12.08 0.42 12.98
N ASN A 444 12.13 1.72 12.69
CA ASN A 444 10.99 2.56 12.36
C ASN A 444 11.37 3.78 11.49
N ILE A 445 10.34 4.38 10.90
CA ILE A 445 10.39 5.73 10.34
C ILE A 445 10.28 6.70 11.52
N ILE A 446 11.29 7.55 11.66
CA ILE A 446 11.40 8.53 12.75
C ILE A 446 10.61 9.78 12.42
N ASN A 447 10.73 10.27 11.19
CA ASN A 447 10.02 11.48 10.76
C ASN A 447 9.74 11.47 9.25
N ILE A 448 8.62 12.07 8.85
CA ILE A 448 8.27 12.38 7.47
C ILE A 448 7.98 13.88 7.41
N GLU A 449 8.89 14.64 6.82
CA GLU A 449 8.76 16.09 6.66
C GLU A 449 8.30 16.39 5.24
N ALA A 450 7.13 17.00 5.09
CA ALA A 450 6.72 17.61 3.83
C ALA A 450 7.45 18.95 3.69
N LEU A 451 8.22 19.10 2.62
CA LEU A 451 8.89 20.35 2.30
C LEU A 451 8.02 21.11 1.29
N GLU A 452 7.50 22.26 1.71
CA GLU A 452 6.76 23.13 0.80
C GLU A 452 7.66 23.57 -0.34
N VAL A 453 7.17 23.33 -1.56
CA VAL A 453 7.77 23.91 -2.76
C VAL A 453 7.36 25.37 -2.75
N ARG A 454 8.26 26.26 -2.32
CA ARG A 454 8.08 27.70 -2.58
C ARG A 454 7.85 27.84 -4.08
N LYS A 455 6.65 28.25 -4.48
CA LYS A 455 6.41 28.73 -5.84
C LYS A 455 7.39 29.88 -6.02
N SER A 456 8.39 29.69 -6.87
CA SER A 456 9.11 30.83 -7.40
C SER A 456 8.08 31.67 -8.15
N GLU A 457 7.80 32.86 -7.62
CA GLU A 457 7.05 33.92 -8.33
C GLU A 457 7.64 34.19 -9.71
#